data_AF-A0A2D6KVB2-F1
#
_entry.id   AF-A0A2D6KVB2-F1
#
_cell.length_a   1.000
_cell.length_b   1.000
_cell.length_c   1.000
_cell.angle_alpha   90.00
_cell.angle_beta   90.00
_cell.angle_gamma   90.00
#
_symmetry.space_group_name_H-M   'P 1'
#
loop_
_entity.id
_entity.type
_entity.pdbx_description
1 polymer ?
#
loop_
_entity_poly.entity_id
_entity_poly.type
_entity_poly.pdbx_seq_one_letter_code
_entity_poly.pdbx_strand_id
1 'polypeptide(L)'
;MDNFKKACKEILKELKKGKIKSQRRFNYLKQKILRKYKGLDKIPKNTDIANIASEGDRERLKEILTIKPSRTISGVAIVAVMAKPYKCPHKKPCIYCPGGPNSVFGSMPQSYTGKEPATRRAIRNKFDPYLQVMNRLEHYAVMNKPLDKIELIIMGGTFPSFPSKYQKEFVKYVFKAMNDFSITFFKKNKLNFTKFSRFFELDKDINDKERVKRIHERLLKLKGKSTLKKEQEKNETANIRCVGLVLETRPDYAKLKHAKSMLELGCTKVELGVQTIYDDILKKIGREHTTQDVINATRTLKDLGFKICYHMMPGLPGVNKKQDIFALEALFGMEGFMPDMLKLYPCMVLKGTRLYKL
;
A
#
# COMPACT_ATOMS: atom_id res chain seq x y z
N MET A 1 23.03 28.78 -10.89
CA MET A 1 21.70 28.53 -10.28
C MET A 1 20.84 27.87 -11.35
N ASP A 2 20.49 26.60 -11.15
CA ASP A 2 19.69 25.76 -12.05
C ASP A 2 18.44 26.50 -12.60
N ASN A 3 18.32 26.59 -13.94
CA ASN A 3 17.20 27.23 -14.63
C ASN A 3 15.84 26.66 -14.18
N PHE A 4 15.81 25.38 -13.79
CA PHE A 4 14.64 24.73 -13.23
C PHE A 4 14.18 25.38 -11.91
N LYS A 5 15.10 25.66 -10.98
CA LYS A 5 14.77 26.32 -9.70
C LYS A 5 14.29 27.76 -9.91
N LYS A 6 14.85 28.49 -10.88
CA LYS A 6 14.38 29.84 -11.24
C LYS A 6 12.94 29.81 -11.78
N ALA A 7 12.66 28.89 -12.71
CA ALA A 7 11.31 28.71 -13.26
C ALA A 7 10.28 28.39 -12.15
N CYS A 8 10.59 27.47 -11.23
CA CYS A 8 9.71 27.17 -10.10
C CYS A 8 9.43 28.40 -9.23
N LYS A 9 10.46 29.21 -8.91
CA LYS A 9 10.31 30.43 -8.11
C LYS A 9 9.43 31.47 -8.79
N GLU A 10 9.56 31.65 -10.11
CA GLU A 10 8.72 32.58 -10.87
C GLU A 10 7.26 32.11 -10.90
N ILE A 11 7.02 30.81 -11.14
CA ILE A 11 5.67 30.24 -11.08
C ILE A 11 5.04 30.48 -9.71
N LEU A 12 5.78 30.23 -8.63
CA LEU A 12 5.30 30.46 -7.27
C LEU A 12 4.98 31.95 -7.04
N LYS A 13 5.84 32.87 -7.49
CA LYS A 13 5.62 34.32 -7.37
C LYS A 13 4.33 34.76 -8.05
N GLU A 14 4.02 34.23 -9.23
CA GLU A 14 2.77 34.53 -9.93
C GLU A 14 1.54 33.92 -9.25
N LEU A 15 1.65 32.69 -8.71
CA LEU A 15 0.58 32.09 -7.92
C LEU A 15 0.25 32.91 -6.66
N LYS A 16 1.27 33.52 -6.03
CA LYS A 16 1.08 34.39 -4.85
C LYS A 16 0.27 35.65 -5.14
N LYS A 17 0.11 36.06 -6.40
CA LYS A 17 -0.75 37.20 -6.76
C LYS A 17 -2.25 36.88 -6.66
N GLY A 18 -2.64 35.62 -6.44
CA GLY A 18 -4.03 35.22 -6.17
C GLY A 18 -4.99 35.25 -7.36
N LYS A 19 -4.51 35.57 -8.57
CA LYS A 19 -5.33 35.70 -9.79
C LYS A 19 -5.74 34.34 -10.41
N ILE A 20 -5.11 33.25 -9.98
CA ILE A 20 -5.33 31.91 -10.53
C ILE A 20 -6.14 31.11 -9.51
N LYS A 21 -7.34 30.68 -9.91
CA LYS A 21 -8.24 29.87 -9.07
C LYS A 21 -8.60 28.51 -9.71
N SER A 22 -8.12 28.22 -10.92
CA SER A 22 -8.44 26.98 -11.63
C SER A 22 -7.20 26.26 -12.17
N GLN A 23 -7.27 24.93 -12.22
CA GLN A 23 -6.17 24.10 -12.70
C GLN A 23 -5.80 24.40 -14.15
N ARG A 24 -6.79 24.74 -14.99
CA ARG A 24 -6.58 25.12 -16.40
C ARG A 24 -5.74 26.39 -16.52
N ARG A 25 -6.08 27.43 -15.74
CA ARG A 25 -5.31 28.69 -15.71
C ARG A 25 -3.92 28.49 -15.13
N PHE A 26 -3.76 27.62 -14.14
CA PHE A 26 -2.46 27.27 -13.59
C PHE A 26 -1.57 26.57 -14.62
N ASN A 27 -2.10 25.60 -15.37
CA ASN A 27 -1.35 24.91 -16.42
C ASN A 27 -0.90 25.88 -17.54
N TYR A 28 -1.76 26.83 -17.92
CA TYR A 28 -1.40 27.89 -18.88
C TYR A 28 -0.28 28.80 -18.35
N LEU A 29 -0.36 29.23 -17.09
CA LEU A 29 0.69 30.02 -16.45
C LEU A 29 2.04 29.27 -16.48
N LYS A 30 2.03 27.98 -16.11
CA LYS A 30 3.24 27.15 -16.15
C LYS A 30 3.85 27.15 -17.55
N GLN A 31 3.07 26.87 -18.59
CA GLN A 31 3.57 26.88 -19.96
C GLN A 31 4.13 28.25 -20.37
N LYS A 32 3.42 29.35 -20.04
CA LYS A 32 3.86 30.71 -20.35
C LYS A 32 5.21 31.04 -19.71
N ILE A 33 5.41 30.68 -18.45
CA ILE A 33 6.66 30.95 -17.73
C ILE A 33 7.78 30.03 -18.25
N LEU A 34 7.50 28.75 -18.47
CA LEU A 34 8.51 27.79 -18.93
C LEU A 34 9.10 28.15 -20.29
N ARG A 35 8.32 28.77 -21.19
CA ARG A 35 8.81 29.28 -22.48
C ARG A 35 9.94 30.33 -22.34
N LYS A 36 10.05 31.00 -21.20
CA LYS A 36 11.12 31.99 -20.95
C LYS A 36 12.46 31.34 -20.61
N TYR A 37 12.48 30.06 -20.24
CA TYR A 37 13.67 29.35 -19.80
C TYR A 37 14.09 28.34 -20.86
N LYS A 38 15.31 28.48 -21.40
CA LYS A 38 15.91 27.52 -22.34
C LYS A 38 16.67 26.42 -21.59
N GLY A 39 16.76 25.23 -22.19
CA GLY A 39 17.54 24.10 -21.66
C GLY A 39 16.95 23.47 -20.40
N LEU A 40 15.62 23.36 -20.30
CA LEU A 40 14.97 22.63 -19.21
C LEU A 40 14.88 21.15 -19.57
N ASP A 41 15.62 20.30 -18.87
CA ASP A 41 15.58 18.84 -19.05
C ASP A 41 14.22 18.22 -18.67
N LYS A 42 13.42 18.95 -17.88
CA LYS A 42 12.10 18.50 -17.43
C LYS A 42 11.16 19.66 -17.10
N ILE A 43 9.87 19.42 -17.29
CA ILE A 43 8.79 20.34 -16.88
C ILE A 43 8.57 20.21 -15.35
N PRO A 44 8.60 21.32 -14.58
CA PRO A 44 8.27 21.30 -13.16
C PRO A 44 6.89 20.70 -12.87
N LYS A 45 6.84 19.73 -11.97
CA LYS A 45 5.59 19.18 -11.42
C LYS A 45 5.03 20.14 -10.37
N ASN A 46 3.75 20.00 -10.04
CA ASN A 46 3.14 20.83 -9.00
C ASN A 46 3.81 20.59 -7.63
N THR A 47 4.29 19.37 -7.38
CA THR A 47 5.10 19.02 -6.21
C THR A 47 6.41 19.78 -6.15
N ASP A 48 7.07 20.00 -7.30
CA ASP A 48 8.35 20.71 -7.35
C ASP A 48 8.17 22.18 -6.96
N ILE A 49 7.05 22.77 -7.37
CA ILE A 49 6.66 24.15 -6.99
C ILE A 49 6.24 24.20 -5.51
N ALA A 50 5.49 23.20 -5.02
CA ALA A 50 5.07 23.12 -3.62
C ALA A 50 6.24 22.92 -2.64
N ASN A 51 7.30 22.22 -3.07
CA ASN A 51 8.48 21.95 -2.24
C ASN A 51 9.36 23.19 -1.99
N ILE A 52 9.26 24.22 -2.83
CA ILE A 52 9.98 25.49 -2.64
C ILE A 52 9.12 26.60 -1.99
N ALA A 53 7.85 26.33 -1.74
CA ALA A 53 6.93 27.28 -1.12
C ALA A 53 7.15 27.38 0.39
N SER A 54 6.88 28.57 0.97
CA SER A 54 6.83 28.72 2.42
C SER A 54 5.65 27.92 3.01
N GLU A 55 5.68 27.61 4.30
CA GLU A 55 4.58 26.89 4.96
C GLU A 55 3.22 27.60 4.79
N GLY A 56 3.19 28.93 4.92
CA GLY A 56 1.97 29.72 4.71
C GLY A 56 1.49 29.69 3.27
N ASP A 57 2.40 29.79 2.30
CA ASP A 57 2.03 29.72 0.87
C ASP A 57 1.53 28.33 0.47
N ARG A 58 2.09 27.27 1.05
CA ARG A 58 1.70 25.89 0.76
C ARG A 58 0.27 25.61 1.21
N GLU A 59 -0.12 26.11 2.37
CA GLU A 59 -1.51 26.01 2.84
C GLU A 59 -2.45 26.86 1.97
N ARG A 60 -2.05 28.09 1.62
CA ARG A 60 -2.87 28.98 0.78
C ARG A 60 -3.06 28.47 -0.66
N LEU A 61 -2.05 27.78 -1.20
CA LEU A 61 -2.04 27.28 -2.58
C LEU A 61 -2.36 25.78 -2.69
N LYS A 62 -2.80 25.17 -1.58
CA LYS A 62 -3.03 23.73 -1.42
C LYS A 62 -3.95 23.17 -2.51
N GLU A 63 -5.05 23.84 -2.80
CA GLU A 63 -6.05 23.41 -3.78
C GLU A 63 -5.48 23.34 -5.20
N ILE A 64 -4.65 24.32 -5.58
CA ILE A 64 -4.10 24.46 -6.94
C ILE A 64 -2.86 23.57 -7.13
N LEU A 65 -2.05 23.38 -6.09
CA LEU A 65 -0.82 22.59 -6.17
C LEU A 65 -1.06 21.09 -5.99
N THR A 66 -2.26 20.67 -5.57
CA THR A 66 -2.61 19.25 -5.42
C THR A 66 -2.93 18.61 -6.78
N ILE A 67 -2.09 17.65 -7.21
CA ILE A 67 -2.09 17.07 -8.56
C ILE A 67 -3.41 16.34 -8.91
N LYS A 68 -4.12 15.81 -7.91
CA LYS A 68 -5.45 15.21 -8.08
C LYS A 68 -6.25 15.42 -6.79
N PRO A 69 -7.50 15.91 -6.84
CA PRO A 69 -8.40 15.75 -5.70
C PRO A 69 -8.38 14.28 -5.29
N SER A 70 -8.39 14.08 -3.98
CA SER A 70 -8.52 12.76 -3.38
C SER A 70 -9.68 12.01 -4.05
N ARG A 71 -9.43 10.90 -4.77
CA ARG A 71 -10.53 9.94 -5.06
C ARG A 71 -11.03 9.29 -3.77
N THR A 72 -10.29 9.43 -2.68
CA THR A 72 -10.67 9.08 -1.34
C THR A 72 -11.61 10.14 -0.78
N ILE A 73 -12.92 9.95 -1.00
CA ILE A 73 -14.01 10.68 -0.34
C ILE A 73 -13.91 10.49 1.20
N SER A 74 -13.34 9.38 1.66
CA SER A 74 -13.33 8.93 3.06
C SER A 74 -12.24 9.58 3.95
N GLY A 75 -11.28 10.32 3.40
CA GLY A 75 -10.18 10.90 4.21
C GLY A 75 -9.16 9.89 4.76
N VAL A 76 -9.37 8.57 4.55
CA VAL A 76 -8.43 7.52 4.97
C VAL A 76 -7.43 7.22 3.84
N ALA A 77 -6.13 7.27 4.13
CA ALA A 77 -5.07 6.97 3.18
C ALA A 77 -4.60 5.51 3.28
N ILE A 78 -4.54 4.81 2.14
CA ILE A 78 -4.17 3.38 2.10
C ILE A 78 -2.64 3.22 2.10
N VAL A 79 -2.07 2.47 3.04
CA VAL A 79 -0.64 2.16 3.06
C VAL A 79 -0.47 0.65 2.87
N ALA A 80 -0.16 0.26 1.64
CA ALA A 80 0.05 -1.15 1.30
C ALA A 80 1.55 -1.49 1.37
N VAL A 81 1.90 -2.47 2.21
CA VAL A 81 3.26 -2.97 2.47
C VAL A 81 3.35 -4.45 2.17
N MET A 82 4.54 -4.94 1.84
CA MET A 82 4.76 -6.36 1.56
C MET A 82 5.71 -6.97 2.57
N ALA A 83 5.33 -8.14 3.07
CA ALA A 83 6.24 -8.98 3.83
C ALA A 83 7.38 -9.49 2.93
N LYS A 84 8.47 -9.95 3.56
CA LYS A 84 9.56 -10.58 2.81
C LYS A 84 9.05 -11.79 2.00
N PRO A 85 9.65 -12.09 0.84
CA PRO A 85 9.39 -13.33 0.14
C PRO A 85 9.55 -14.52 1.08
N TYR A 86 8.51 -15.33 1.20
CA TYR A 86 8.50 -16.54 2.02
C TYR A 86 7.83 -17.64 1.20
N LYS A 87 8.28 -18.89 1.39
CA LYS A 87 7.70 -20.01 0.65
C LYS A 87 6.24 -20.18 1.06
N CYS A 88 5.38 -20.39 0.07
CA CYS A 88 4.02 -20.83 0.33
C CYS A 88 4.06 -22.11 1.19
N PRO A 89 3.15 -22.28 2.17
CA PRO A 89 3.09 -23.50 2.96
C PRO A 89 2.70 -24.74 2.14
N HIS A 90 2.13 -24.56 0.95
CA HIS A 90 1.89 -25.66 0.00
C HIS A 90 3.16 -26.31 -0.50
N LYS A 91 3.05 -27.59 -0.87
CA LYS A 91 4.14 -28.31 -1.54
C LYS A 91 4.42 -27.74 -2.94
N LYS A 92 3.38 -27.27 -3.65
CA LYS A 92 3.48 -26.69 -4.99
C LYS A 92 2.68 -25.39 -5.08
N PRO A 93 3.19 -24.34 -5.76
CA PRO A 93 2.42 -23.13 -5.99
C PRO A 93 1.22 -23.41 -6.91
N CYS A 94 0.14 -22.63 -6.72
CA CYS A 94 -1.04 -22.69 -7.57
C CYS A 94 -0.67 -22.37 -9.03
N ILE A 95 -1.37 -22.96 -9.99
CA ILE A 95 -0.91 -22.96 -11.39
C ILE A 95 -0.79 -21.56 -12.01
N TYR A 96 -1.62 -20.62 -11.57
CA TYR A 96 -1.69 -19.24 -12.05
C TYR A 96 -0.79 -18.27 -11.26
N CYS A 97 -0.16 -18.72 -10.17
CA CYS A 97 0.59 -17.84 -9.28
C CYS A 97 1.98 -17.50 -9.86
N PRO A 98 2.30 -16.23 -10.16
CA PRO A 98 3.58 -15.86 -10.77
C PRO A 98 4.76 -15.77 -9.79
N GLY A 99 4.50 -15.33 -8.56
CA GLY A 99 5.55 -14.97 -7.59
C GLY A 99 5.99 -16.11 -6.66
N GLY A 100 6.72 -15.73 -5.62
CA GLY A 100 7.32 -16.62 -4.63
C GLY A 100 8.85 -16.56 -4.64
N PRO A 101 9.52 -17.14 -3.63
CA PRO A 101 10.97 -17.29 -3.64
C PRO A 101 11.44 -18.06 -4.88
N ASN A 102 12.51 -17.59 -5.53
CA ASN A 102 13.09 -18.21 -6.72
C ASN A 102 12.11 -18.36 -7.90
N SER A 103 11.10 -17.50 -8.01
CA SER A 103 10.24 -17.45 -9.20
C SER A 103 10.99 -16.93 -10.43
N VAL A 104 10.40 -17.07 -11.61
CA VAL A 104 10.91 -16.46 -12.86
C VAL A 104 11.01 -14.93 -12.79
N PHE A 105 10.36 -14.30 -11.81
CA PHE A 105 10.39 -12.87 -11.55
C PHE A 105 11.36 -12.51 -10.40
N GLY A 106 12.21 -13.46 -9.98
CA GLY A 106 13.05 -13.35 -8.81
C GLY A 106 12.33 -13.70 -7.50
N SER A 107 12.98 -13.45 -6.37
CA SER A 107 12.38 -13.67 -5.05
C SER A 107 11.39 -12.56 -4.73
N MET A 108 10.12 -12.81 -5.04
CA MET A 108 8.99 -11.90 -4.83
C MET A 108 7.99 -12.48 -3.83
N PRO A 109 7.20 -11.65 -3.13
CA PRO A 109 6.05 -12.14 -2.38
C PRO A 109 5.12 -12.97 -3.27
N GLN A 110 4.39 -13.92 -2.66
CA GLN A 110 3.49 -14.81 -3.39
C GLN A 110 2.46 -14.00 -4.18
N SER A 111 2.13 -14.43 -5.40
CA SER A 111 1.18 -13.79 -6.31
C SER A 111 1.63 -12.49 -7.00
N TYR A 112 2.84 -11.98 -6.73
CA TYR A 112 3.33 -10.72 -7.33
C TYR A 112 4.50 -10.93 -8.30
N THR A 113 4.60 -10.04 -9.30
CA THR A 113 5.62 -10.11 -10.37
C THR A 113 6.84 -9.21 -10.12
N GLY A 114 6.81 -8.34 -9.10
CA GLY A 114 7.87 -7.35 -8.88
C GLY A 114 7.65 -6.04 -9.64
N LYS A 115 6.76 -6.02 -10.62
CA LYS A 115 6.47 -4.84 -11.45
C LYS A 115 5.35 -3.97 -10.90
N GLU A 116 4.65 -4.41 -9.86
CA GLU A 116 3.59 -3.61 -9.26
C GLU A 116 4.20 -2.45 -8.47
N PRO A 117 3.55 -1.26 -8.40
CA PRO A 117 4.10 -0.11 -7.68
C PRO A 117 4.39 -0.38 -6.20
N ALA A 118 3.60 -1.24 -5.55
CA ALA A 118 3.84 -1.66 -4.17
C ALA A 118 5.04 -2.61 -4.06
N THR A 119 5.15 -3.60 -4.94
CA THR A 119 6.28 -4.55 -4.97
C THR A 119 7.60 -3.84 -5.24
N ARG A 120 7.66 -2.95 -6.24
CA ARG A 120 8.87 -2.13 -6.48
C ARG A 120 9.29 -1.31 -5.27
N ARG A 121 8.31 -0.78 -4.52
CA ARG A 121 8.58 -0.04 -3.28
C ARG A 121 9.12 -0.96 -2.19
N ALA A 122 8.55 -2.15 -2.04
CA ALA A 122 9.02 -3.14 -1.09
C ALA A 122 10.47 -3.56 -1.40
N ILE A 123 10.78 -3.86 -2.67
CA ILE A 123 12.15 -4.18 -3.13
C ILE A 123 13.12 -3.04 -2.80
N ARG A 124 12.78 -1.79 -3.15
CA ARG A 124 13.62 -0.63 -2.86
C ARG A 124 13.91 -0.46 -1.36
N ASN A 125 12.93 -0.79 -0.52
CA ASN A 125 13.04 -0.73 0.93
C ASN A 125 13.48 -2.07 1.56
N LYS A 126 14.01 -3.01 0.76
CA LYS A 126 14.51 -4.32 1.21
C LYS A 126 13.50 -5.12 2.04
N PHE A 127 12.21 -4.97 1.75
CA PHE A 127 11.08 -5.54 2.50
C PHE A 127 11.06 -5.19 3.99
N ASP A 128 11.76 -4.13 4.41
CA ASP A 128 11.73 -3.65 5.79
C ASP A 128 10.40 -2.91 6.04
N PRO A 129 9.57 -3.35 7.00
CA PRO A 129 8.26 -2.74 7.27
C PRO A 129 8.36 -1.25 7.62
N TYR A 130 9.38 -0.86 8.40
CA TYR A 130 9.55 0.52 8.85
C TYR A 130 9.87 1.43 7.67
N LEU A 131 10.84 1.03 6.83
CA LEU A 131 11.22 1.80 5.65
C LEU A 131 10.09 1.89 4.62
N GLN A 132 9.32 0.81 4.41
CA GLN A 132 8.18 0.81 3.50
C GLN A 132 7.10 1.82 3.92
N VAL A 133 6.76 1.86 5.21
CA VAL A 133 5.76 2.81 5.75
C VAL A 133 6.31 4.24 5.70
N MET A 134 7.53 4.48 6.18
CA MET A 134 8.15 5.82 6.16
C MET A 134 8.20 6.39 4.73
N ASN A 135 8.61 5.57 3.75
CA ASN A 135 8.64 5.99 2.35
C ASN A 135 7.23 6.24 1.78
N ARG A 136 6.20 5.49 2.22
CA ARG A 136 4.83 5.75 1.76
C ARG A 136 4.26 7.03 2.37
N LEU A 137 4.52 7.30 3.65
CA LEU A 137 4.13 8.54 4.32
C LEU A 137 4.84 9.75 3.73
N GLU A 138 6.15 9.64 3.42
CA GLU A 138 6.90 10.66 2.67
C GLU A 138 6.19 11.02 1.36
N HIS A 139 5.86 10.01 0.56
CA HIS A 139 5.17 10.23 -0.71
C HIS A 139 3.82 10.95 -0.52
N TYR A 140 3.06 10.58 0.50
CA TYR A 140 1.78 11.22 0.80
C TYR A 140 1.94 12.67 1.27
N ALA A 141 2.92 12.97 2.12
CA ALA A 141 3.24 14.34 2.53
C ALA A 141 3.65 15.22 1.33
N VAL A 142 4.49 14.70 0.43
CA VAL A 142 4.91 15.42 -0.79
C VAL A 142 3.72 15.68 -1.71
N MET A 143 2.83 14.69 -1.87
CA MET A 143 1.61 14.80 -2.67
C MET A 143 0.48 15.58 -1.97
N ASN A 144 0.71 16.04 -0.74
CA ASN A 144 -0.27 16.74 0.07
C ASN A 144 -1.59 15.93 0.22
N LYS A 145 -1.45 14.63 0.50
CA LYS A 145 -2.55 13.72 0.82
C LYS A 145 -2.80 13.73 2.33
N PRO A 146 -4.04 13.47 2.78
CA PRO A 146 -4.33 13.29 4.21
C PRO A 146 -3.46 12.17 4.77
N LEU A 147 -2.93 12.39 5.98
CA LEU A 147 -2.02 11.50 6.69
C LEU A 147 -2.57 11.09 8.06
N ASP A 148 -3.65 11.71 8.50
CA ASP A 148 -4.22 11.56 9.83
C ASP A 148 -4.80 10.17 10.07
N LYS A 149 -5.38 9.56 9.05
CA LYS A 149 -6.00 8.23 9.11
C LYS A 149 -5.41 7.32 8.05
N ILE A 150 -4.85 6.19 8.47
CA ILE A 150 -4.24 5.19 7.62
C ILE A 150 -4.99 3.86 7.73
N GLU A 151 -5.36 3.27 6.60
CA GLU A 151 -5.67 1.84 6.53
C GLU A 151 -4.44 1.12 5.97
N LEU A 152 -3.85 0.26 6.79
CA LEU A 152 -2.67 -0.51 6.40
C LEU A 152 -3.10 -1.83 5.76
N ILE A 153 -2.47 -2.22 4.65
CA ILE A 153 -2.67 -3.51 4.00
C ILE A 153 -1.34 -4.25 3.96
N ILE A 154 -1.27 -5.42 4.60
CA ILE A 154 -0.12 -6.34 4.49
C ILE A 154 -0.41 -7.35 3.39
N MET A 155 0.28 -7.15 2.26
CA MET A 155 0.12 -7.95 1.05
C MET A 155 1.07 -9.15 1.03
N GLY A 156 0.65 -10.20 0.33
CA GLY A 156 1.45 -11.40 0.08
C GLY A 156 0.71 -12.72 0.25
N GLY A 157 -0.57 -12.68 0.65
CA GLY A 157 -1.49 -13.83 0.69
C GLY A 157 -1.20 -14.95 1.69
N THR A 158 0.00 -14.99 2.30
CA THR A 158 0.42 -16.07 3.22
C THR A 158 1.00 -15.55 4.54
N PHE A 159 0.85 -14.26 4.85
CA PHE A 159 1.45 -13.66 6.04
C PHE A 159 1.10 -14.39 7.35
N PRO A 160 -0.15 -14.86 7.59
CA PRO A 160 -0.48 -15.63 8.78
C PRO A 160 0.21 -17.00 8.91
N SER A 161 0.80 -17.53 7.83
CA SER A 161 1.56 -18.78 7.87
C SER A 161 3.02 -18.58 8.30
N PHE A 162 3.48 -17.34 8.47
CA PHE A 162 4.87 -17.06 8.82
C PHE A 162 5.09 -17.30 10.32
N PRO A 163 6.35 -17.44 10.80
CA PRO A 163 6.60 -17.56 12.23
C PRO A 163 6.00 -16.38 13.02
N SER A 164 5.32 -16.68 14.14
CA SER A 164 4.64 -15.66 14.96
C SER A 164 5.55 -14.50 15.37
N LYS A 165 6.82 -14.79 15.71
CA LYS A 165 7.84 -13.78 16.01
C LYS A 165 8.05 -12.80 14.85
N TYR A 166 8.09 -13.28 13.61
CA TYR A 166 8.23 -12.42 12.44
C TYR A 166 6.97 -11.57 12.22
N GLN A 167 5.77 -12.15 12.36
CA GLN A 167 4.52 -11.40 12.22
C GLN A 167 4.43 -10.24 13.21
N LYS A 168 4.69 -10.52 14.51
CA LYS A 168 4.69 -9.52 15.59
C LYS A 168 5.76 -8.45 15.37
N GLU A 169 6.99 -8.82 15.00
CA GLU A 169 8.05 -7.87 14.67
C GLU A 169 7.68 -6.99 13.47
N PHE A 170 7.08 -7.58 12.43
CA PHE A 170 6.72 -6.86 11.23
C PHE A 170 5.67 -5.78 11.52
N VAL A 171 4.57 -6.17 12.17
CA VAL A 171 3.48 -5.25 12.53
C VAL A 171 3.95 -4.19 13.52
N LYS A 172 4.78 -4.56 14.51
CA LYS A 172 5.40 -3.60 15.44
C LYS A 172 6.09 -2.46 14.71
N TYR A 173 6.91 -2.78 13.71
CA TYR A 173 7.68 -1.76 13.00
C TYR A 173 6.86 -0.97 11.99
N VAL A 174 5.68 -1.46 11.60
CA VAL A 174 4.70 -0.64 10.87
C VAL A 174 4.11 0.42 11.79
N PHE A 175 3.58 0.04 12.95
CA PHE A 175 3.06 1.00 13.93
C PHE A 175 4.12 2.01 14.34
N LYS A 176 5.33 1.52 14.63
CA LYS A 176 6.46 2.36 14.99
C LYS A 176 6.79 3.41 13.92
N ALA A 177 6.75 3.06 12.64
CA ALA A 177 6.98 4.03 11.57
C ALA A 177 5.92 5.15 11.56
N MET A 178 4.64 4.83 11.76
CA MET A 178 3.57 5.84 11.85
C MET A 178 3.76 6.75 13.09
N ASN A 179 4.13 6.16 14.22
CA ASN A 179 4.38 6.89 15.47
C ASN A 179 5.62 7.80 15.36
N ASP A 180 6.74 7.27 14.88
CA ASP A 180 7.99 8.02 14.74
C ASP A 180 7.85 9.13 13.69
N PHE A 181 7.12 8.90 12.60
CA PHE A 181 6.81 9.96 11.64
C PHE A 181 5.99 11.07 12.29
N SER A 182 4.97 10.70 13.08
CA SER A 182 4.14 11.65 13.84
C SER A 182 4.99 12.51 14.78
N ILE A 183 5.84 11.90 15.60
CA ILE A 183 6.68 12.60 16.57
C ILE A 183 7.75 13.46 15.87
N THR A 184 8.33 12.95 14.78
CA THR A 184 9.46 13.61 14.13
C THR A 184 9.01 14.81 13.32
N PHE A 185 7.90 14.71 12.59
CA PHE A 185 7.54 15.68 11.57
C PHE A 185 6.30 16.51 11.88
N PHE A 186 5.54 16.23 12.95
CA PHE A 186 4.40 17.05 13.33
C PHE A 186 4.73 17.97 14.51
N LYS A 187 4.17 19.18 14.49
CA LYS A 187 4.16 20.14 15.60
C LYS A 187 2.77 20.76 15.67
N LYS A 188 2.12 20.72 16.85
CA LYS A 188 0.72 21.19 17.05
C LYS A 188 -0.24 20.63 15.97
N ASN A 189 -0.17 19.32 15.73
CA ASN A 189 -0.98 18.57 14.74
C ASN A 189 -0.85 19.02 13.28
N LYS A 190 0.18 19.81 12.96
CA LYS A 190 0.51 20.20 11.58
C LYS A 190 1.89 19.66 11.20
N LEU A 191 2.03 19.26 9.94
CA LEU A 191 3.30 18.81 9.39
C LEU A 191 4.27 20.00 9.34
N ASN A 192 5.39 19.91 10.06
CA ASN A 192 6.52 20.82 9.93
C ASN A 192 7.25 20.51 8.62
N PHE A 193 6.84 21.20 7.55
CA PHE A 193 7.32 20.92 6.21
C PHE A 193 8.80 21.25 6.07
N THR A 194 9.30 22.25 6.79
CA THR A 194 10.72 22.63 6.77
C THR A 194 11.61 21.49 7.26
N LYS A 195 11.28 20.92 8.42
CA LYS A 195 12.00 19.77 9.00
C LYS A 195 11.87 18.53 8.12
N PHE A 196 10.65 18.26 7.63
CA PHE A 196 10.37 17.15 6.71
C PHE A 196 11.21 17.26 5.43
N SER A 197 11.18 18.42 4.77
CA SER A 197 11.90 18.67 3.52
C SER A 197 13.41 18.50 3.68
N ARG A 198 13.98 19.00 4.79
CA ARG A 198 15.40 18.84 5.10
C ARG A 198 15.77 17.38 5.37
N PHE A 199 14.95 16.66 6.14
CA PHE A 199 15.21 15.26 6.50
C PHE A 199 15.25 14.36 5.26
N PHE A 200 14.27 14.54 4.37
CA PHE A 200 14.13 13.76 3.15
C PHE A 200 14.88 14.36 1.95
N GLU A 201 15.67 15.43 2.09
CA GLU A 201 16.47 16.01 0.99
C GLU A 201 15.62 16.23 -0.28
N LEU A 202 14.45 16.88 -0.16
CA LEU A 202 13.49 17.06 -1.27
C LEU A 202 13.99 18.02 -2.37
N ASP A 203 15.03 18.78 -2.09
CA ASP A 203 15.69 19.72 -2.99
C ASP A 203 16.71 19.04 -3.93
N LYS A 204 17.02 17.76 -3.67
CA LYS A 204 17.92 16.91 -4.47
C LYS A 204 17.13 15.97 -5.38
N ASP A 205 17.82 15.32 -6.31
CA ASP A 205 17.19 14.34 -7.19
C ASP A 205 16.69 13.12 -6.39
N ILE A 206 15.40 12.84 -6.52
CA ILE A 206 14.73 11.70 -5.89
C ILE A 206 15.23 10.35 -6.40
N ASN A 207 15.85 10.32 -7.58
CA ASN A 207 16.39 9.11 -8.19
C ASN A 207 17.88 8.87 -7.85
N ASP A 208 18.52 9.81 -7.13
CA ASP A 208 19.90 9.65 -6.67
C ASP A 208 19.99 8.47 -5.66
N LYS A 209 20.78 7.45 -6.02
CA LYS A 209 21.00 6.27 -5.19
C LYS A 209 21.67 6.60 -3.86
N GLU A 210 22.59 7.57 -3.84
CA GLU A 210 23.29 7.98 -2.62
C GLU A 210 22.35 8.75 -1.68
N ARG A 211 21.45 9.59 -2.23
CA ARG A 211 20.36 10.18 -1.45
C ARG A 211 19.50 9.11 -0.78
N VAL A 212 19.07 8.11 -1.54
CA VAL A 212 18.25 7.01 -1.00
C VAL A 212 18.98 6.27 0.13
N LYS A 213 20.27 5.98 -0.06
CA LYS A 213 21.10 5.32 0.97
C LYS A 213 21.19 6.15 2.26
N ARG A 214 21.50 7.45 2.17
CA ARG A 214 21.56 8.35 3.34
C ARG A 214 20.23 8.44 4.07
N ILE A 215 19.10 8.53 3.35
CA ILE A 215 17.77 8.56 3.96
C ILE A 215 17.49 7.25 4.68
N HIS A 216 17.79 6.09 4.07
CA HIS A 216 17.62 4.79 4.73
C HIS A 216 18.44 4.69 6.01
N GLU A 217 19.71 5.12 6.00
CA GLU A 217 20.56 5.11 7.20
C GLU A 217 19.98 5.99 8.32
N ARG A 218 19.48 7.19 8.00
CA ARG A 218 18.80 8.07 8.98
C ARG A 218 17.54 7.41 9.54
N LEU A 219 16.72 6.81 8.68
CA LEU A 219 15.49 6.13 9.08
C LEU A 219 15.78 4.91 9.98
N LEU A 220 16.80 4.10 9.64
CA LEU A 220 17.19 2.95 10.43
C LEU A 220 17.76 3.35 11.80
N LYS A 221 18.44 4.50 11.90
CA LYS A 221 18.86 5.06 13.21
C LYS A 221 17.66 5.46 14.07
N LEU A 222 16.58 5.99 13.48
CA LEU A 222 15.34 6.31 14.20
C LEU A 222 14.57 5.07 14.66
N LYS A 223 14.63 3.98 13.87
CA LYS A 223 13.81 2.77 14.06
C LYS A 223 13.91 2.13 15.43
N GLY A 224 15.06 2.21 16.12
CA GLY A 224 15.23 1.78 17.53
C GLY A 224 14.66 0.38 17.89
N LYS A 225 14.53 0.11 19.19
CA LYS A 225 13.84 -1.08 19.72
C LYS A 225 12.52 -0.66 20.38
N SER A 226 11.53 -1.56 20.35
CA SER A 226 10.25 -1.40 21.05
C SER A 226 9.53 -2.76 21.14
N THR A 227 8.31 -2.75 21.69
CA THR A 227 7.37 -3.88 21.71
C THR A 227 6.13 -3.57 20.89
N LEU A 228 5.42 -4.59 20.40
CA LEU A 228 4.20 -4.41 19.61
C LEU A 228 3.13 -3.64 20.40
N LYS A 229 2.82 -4.09 21.62
CA LYS A 229 1.81 -3.48 22.49
C LYS A 229 2.06 -1.99 22.72
N LYS A 230 3.30 -1.61 23.05
CA LYS A 230 3.69 -0.21 23.26
C LYS A 230 3.48 0.66 22.02
N GLU A 231 3.74 0.12 20.82
CA GLU A 231 3.56 0.87 19.58
C GLU A 231 2.10 0.93 19.13
N GLN A 232 1.26 -0.07 19.49
CA GLN A 232 -0.19 0.01 19.32
C GLN A 232 -0.78 1.10 20.22
N GLU A 233 -0.49 1.08 21.53
CA GLU A 233 -0.97 2.08 22.52
C GLU A 233 -0.58 3.51 22.13
N LYS A 234 0.68 3.72 21.72
CA LYS A 234 1.13 5.04 21.20
C LYS A 234 0.36 5.49 19.97
N ASN A 235 -0.07 4.55 19.12
CA ASN A 235 -0.72 4.89 17.86
C ASN A 235 -2.16 5.36 18.05
N GLU A 236 -2.81 5.00 19.16
CA GLU A 236 -4.18 5.43 19.51
C GLU A 236 -4.32 6.96 19.52
N THR A 237 -3.28 7.66 19.96
CA THR A 237 -3.27 9.14 20.07
C THR A 237 -2.29 9.81 19.11
N ALA A 238 -1.65 9.07 18.21
CA ALA A 238 -0.70 9.63 17.26
C ALA A 238 -1.36 10.60 16.26
N ASN A 239 -0.56 11.46 15.63
CA ASN A 239 -1.01 12.32 14.53
C ASN A 239 -1.39 11.51 13.29
N ILE A 240 -0.73 10.37 13.08
CA ILE A 240 -0.98 9.40 12.01
C ILE A 240 -1.50 8.12 12.68
N ARG A 241 -2.81 7.88 12.59
CA ARG A 241 -3.47 6.73 13.24
C ARG A 241 -3.74 5.62 12.25
N CYS A 242 -3.42 4.40 12.65
CA CYS A 242 -3.86 3.20 11.96
C CYS A 242 -5.32 2.92 12.34
N VAL A 243 -6.25 3.30 11.47
CA VAL A 243 -7.70 3.11 11.68
C VAL A 243 -8.21 1.76 11.16
N GLY A 244 -7.34 1.01 10.47
CA GLY A 244 -7.64 -0.33 10.01
C GLY A 244 -6.37 -1.05 9.58
N LEU A 245 -6.30 -2.34 9.89
CA LEU A 245 -5.25 -3.24 9.44
C LEU A 245 -5.89 -4.39 8.68
N VAL A 246 -5.44 -4.58 7.44
CA VAL A 246 -5.91 -5.59 6.52
C VAL A 246 -4.82 -6.64 6.33
N LEU A 247 -5.17 -7.91 6.55
CA LEU A 247 -4.29 -9.05 6.27
C LEU A 247 -4.87 -9.90 5.15
N GLU A 248 -4.06 -10.15 4.12
CA GLU A 248 -4.39 -11.13 3.08
C GLU A 248 -3.98 -12.53 3.54
N THR A 249 -4.88 -13.50 3.38
CA THR A 249 -4.61 -14.88 3.78
C THR A 249 -5.37 -15.89 2.92
N ARG A 250 -5.05 -17.16 3.15
CA ARG A 250 -5.77 -18.31 2.62
C ARG A 250 -6.79 -18.81 3.65
N PRO A 251 -7.94 -19.36 3.22
CA PRO A 251 -8.97 -19.82 4.16
C PRO A 251 -8.48 -20.87 5.18
N ASP A 252 -7.62 -21.79 4.79
CA ASP A 252 -7.00 -22.79 5.68
C ASP A 252 -6.04 -22.19 6.73
N TYR A 253 -5.61 -20.94 6.55
CA TYR A 253 -4.85 -20.12 7.49
C TYR A 253 -5.70 -19.04 8.19
N ALA A 254 -7.02 -19.21 8.20
CA ALA A 254 -7.98 -18.35 8.91
C ALA A 254 -8.77 -19.10 10.02
N LYS A 255 -8.29 -20.27 10.45
CA LYS A 255 -8.80 -21.00 11.63
C LYS A 255 -8.70 -20.16 12.92
N LEU A 256 -9.45 -20.54 13.97
CA LEU A 256 -9.54 -19.81 15.24
C LEU A 256 -8.19 -19.37 15.82
N LYS A 257 -7.19 -20.26 15.84
CA LYS A 257 -5.84 -19.92 16.33
C LYS A 257 -5.17 -18.79 15.54
N HIS A 258 -5.35 -18.77 14.22
CA HIS A 258 -4.80 -17.75 13.36
C HIS A 258 -5.58 -16.45 13.54
N ALA A 259 -6.92 -16.52 13.57
CA ALA A 259 -7.77 -15.36 13.78
C ALA A 259 -7.50 -14.65 15.12
N LYS A 260 -7.31 -15.40 16.22
CA LYS A 260 -6.86 -14.85 17.51
C LYS A 260 -5.51 -14.14 17.39
N SER A 261 -4.54 -14.74 16.70
CA SER A 261 -3.25 -14.08 16.43
C SER A 261 -3.41 -12.82 15.57
N MET A 262 -4.37 -12.76 14.65
CA MET A 262 -4.64 -11.55 13.86
C MET A 262 -5.23 -10.44 14.74
N LEU A 263 -6.11 -10.77 15.69
CA LEU A 263 -6.62 -9.81 16.68
C LEU A 263 -5.48 -9.22 17.52
N GLU A 264 -4.53 -10.04 18.00
CA GLU A 264 -3.34 -9.55 18.73
C GLU A 264 -2.52 -8.53 17.93
N LEU A 265 -2.47 -8.68 16.60
CA LEU A 265 -1.77 -7.75 15.71
C LEU A 265 -2.54 -6.43 15.50
N GLY A 266 -3.81 -6.34 15.93
CA GLY A 266 -4.70 -5.22 15.68
C GLY A 266 -5.39 -5.29 14.32
N CYS A 267 -5.49 -6.49 13.71
CA CYS A 267 -6.18 -6.68 12.44
C CYS A 267 -7.67 -6.41 12.58
N THR A 268 -8.25 -5.72 11.60
CA THR A 268 -9.69 -5.36 11.56
C THR A 268 -10.40 -5.98 10.36
N LYS A 269 -9.64 -6.41 9.35
CA LYS A 269 -10.18 -6.91 8.08
C LYS A 269 -9.30 -8.02 7.52
N VAL A 270 -9.92 -9.10 7.03
CA VAL A 270 -9.21 -10.22 6.42
C VAL A 270 -9.66 -10.38 4.97
N GLU A 271 -8.70 -10.43 4.06
CA GLU A 271 -8.95 -10.79 2.66
C GLU A 271 -8.67 -12.28 2.47
N LEU A 272 -9.72 -13.07 2.19
CA LEU A 272 -9.63 -14.49 1.93
C LEU A 272 -9.46 -14.75 0.45
N GLY A 273 -8.38 -15.45 0.10
CA GLY A 273 -8.13 -15.89 -1.26
C GLY A 273 -9.04 -17.03 -1.72
N VAL A 274 -10.36 -16.86 -1.83
CA VAL A 274 -11.35 -17.91 -2.19
C VAL A 274 -11.18 -18.40 -3.62
N GLN A 275 -11.04 -17.48 -4.57
CA GLN A 275 -10.90 -17.70 -6.02
C GLN A 275 -12.15 -18.23 -6.70
N THR A 276 -12.69 -19.35 -6.25
CA THR A 276 -13.91 -19.99 -6.77
C THR A 276 -14.53 -20.88 -5.68
N ILE A 277 -15.79 -21.27 -5.86
CA ILE A 277 -16.56 -22.14 -4.94
C ILE A 277 -16.68 -23.59 -5.45
N TYR A 278 -15.94 -23.95 -6.50
CA TYR A 278 -15.95 -25.29 -7.08
C TYR A 278 -14.69 -26.06 -6.65
N ASP A 279 -14.87 -27.09 -5.80
CA ASP A 279 -13.76 -27.84 -5.20
C ASP A 279 -12.91 -28.62 -6.21
N ASP A 280 -13.53 -29.14 -7.27
CA ASP A 280 -12.83 -29.79 -8.39
C ASP A 280 -11.91 -28.81 -9.11
N ILE A 281 -12.36 -27.57 -9.32
CA ILE A 281 -11.55 -26.49 -9.91
C ILE A 281 -10.43 -26.07 -8.97
N LEU A 282 -10.72 -25.89 -7.67
CA LEU A 282 -9.71 -25.58 -6.66
C LEU A 282 -8.58 -26.61 -6.65
N LYS A 283 -8.92 -27.90 -6.69
CA LYS A 283 -7.96 -28.99 -6.80
C LYS A 283 -7.17 -28.91 -8.11
N LYS A 284 -7.85 -28.71 -9.25
CA LYS A 284 -7.23 -28.61 -10.58
C LYS A 284 -6.20 -27.48 -10.66
N ILE A 285 -6.48 -26.33 -10.06
CA ILE A 285 -5.58 -25.17 -10.07
C ILE A 285 -4.49 -25.23 -8.98
N GLY A 286 -4.42 -26.32 -8.22
CA GLY A 286 -3.39 -26.55 -7.19
C GLY A 286 -3.61 -25.72 -5.92
N ARG A 287 -4.86 -25.53 -5.52
CA ARG A 287 -5.21 -25.01 -4.19
C ARG A 287 -5.41 -26.19 -3.24
N GLU A 288 -4.89 -26.10 -2.01
CA GLU A 288 -5.03 -27.14 -0.97
C GLU A 288 -6.05 -26.71 0.10
N HIS A 289 -7.11 -26.02 -0.32
CA HIS A 289 -8.26 -25.68 0.53
C HIS A 289 -9.55 -25.98 -0.23
N THR A 290 -10.62 -26.19 0.51
CA THR A 290 -11.97 -26.49 0.02
C THR A 290 -12.91 -25.32 0.23
N THR A 291 -14.07 -25.40 -0.38
CA THR A 291 -15.20 -24.50 -0.14
C THR A 291 -15.67 -24.58 1.31
N GLN A 292 -15.60 -25.77 1.93
CA GLN A 292 -15.88 -25.91 3.36
C GLN A 292 -14.88 -25.14 4.24
N ASP A 293 -13.60 -25.09 3.87
CA ASP A 293 -12.62 -24.26 4.57
C ASP A 293 -12.96 -22.77 4.48
N VAL A 294 -13.51 -22.32 3.34
CA VAL A 294 -13.99 -20.94 3.15
C VAL A 294 -15.14 -20.63 4.10
N ILE A 295 -16.15 -21.51 4.16
CA ILE A 295 -17.32 -21.35 5.05
C ILE A 295 -16.88 -21.32 6.51
N ASN A 296 -16.04 -22.27 6.93
CA ASN A 296 -15.54 -22.36 8.30
C ASN A 296 -14.69 -21.15 8.69
N ALA A 297 -13.81 -20.70 7.80
CA ALA A 297 -13.01 -19.49 8.00
C ALA A 297 -13.91 -18.25 8.13
N THR A 298 -14.93 -18.16 7.31
CA THR A 298 -15.87 -17.02 7.31
C THR A 298 -16.64 -16.95 8.60
N ARG A 299 -17.24 -18.05 9.05
CA ARG A 299 -17.92 -18.13 10.35
C ARG A 299 -16.98 -17.71 11.47
N THR A 300 -15.79 -18.31 11.54
CA THR A 300 -14.78 -17.98 12.57
C THR A 300 -14.44 -16.49 12.59
N LEU A 301 -14.26 -15.88 11.42
CA LEU A 301 -13.89 -14.48 11.30
C LEU A 301 -15.07 -13.54 11.63
N LYS A 302 -16.30 -13.88 11.22
CA LYS A 302 -17.52 -13.12 11.57
C LYS A 302 -17.77 -13.15 13.08
N ASP A 303 -17.67 -14.33 13.70
CA ASP A 303 -17.88 -14.52 15.15
C ASP A 303 -16.87 -13.72 15.99
N LEU A 304 -15.70 -13.42 15.43
CA LEU A 304 -14.66 -12.58 16.05
C LEU A 304 -14.74 -11.10 15.64
N GLY A 305 -15.76 -10.71 14.86
CA GLY A 305 -16.02 -9.32 14.49
C GLY A 305 -15.14 -8.77 13.36
N PHE A 306 -14.48 -9.61 12.57
CA PHE A 306 -13.70 -9.14 11.42
C PHE A 306 -14.59 -8.72 10.25
N LYS A 307 -14.15 -7.70 9.52
CA LYS A 307 -14.64 -7.45 8.15
C LYS A 307 -14.00 -8.44 7.20
N ILE A 308 -14.78 -9.01 6.28
CA ILE A 308 -14.32 -10.09 5.39
C ILE A 308 -14.42 -9.65 3.94
N CYS A 309 -13.31 -9.79 3.22
CA CYS A 309 -13.24 -9.58 1.78
C CYS A 309 -12.92 -10.92 1.10
N TYR A 310 -13.68 -11.30 0.08
CA TYR A 310 -13.33 -12.43 -0.77
C TYR A 310 -12.60 -11.96 -2.02
N HIS A 311 -11.42 -12.52 -2.25
CA HIS A 311 -10.73 -12.41 -3.52
C HIS A 311 -11.23 -13.53 -4.45
N MET A 312 -11.95 -13.14 -5.51
CA MET A 312 -12.56 -14.04 -6.49
C MET A 312 -11.90 -13.89 -7.85
N MET A 313 -11.74 -15.01 -8.56
CA MET A 313 -11.07 -15.04 -9.86
C MET A 313 -11.95 -15.67 -10.95
N PRO A 314 -12.72 -14.86 -11.69
CA PRO A 314 -13.42 -15.33 -12.89
C PRO A 314 -12.46 -15.78 -13.99
N GLY A 315 -12.90 -16.71 -14.84
CA GLY A 315 -12.12 -17.21 -15.99
C GLY A 315 -11.01 -18.20 -15.63
N LEU A 316 -11.15 -18.92 -14.51
CA LEU A 316 -10.22 -20.00 -14.16
C LEU A 316 -10.36 -21.19 -15.14
N PRO A 317 -9.28 -21.94 -15.41
CA PRO A 317 -9.33 -23.09 -16.32
C PRO A 317 -10.34 -24.15 -15.89
N GLY A 318 -11.33 -24.41 -16.73
CA GLY A 318 -12.43 -25.35 -16.44
C GLY A 318 -13.70 -24.69 -15.91
N VAL A 319 -13.74 -23.35 -15.78
CA VAL A 319 -14.94 -22.59 -15.41
C VAL A 319 -15.41 -21.79 -16.61
N ASN A 320 -16.69 -21.92 -16.96
CA ASN A 320 -17.32 -21.11 -18.01
C ASN A 320 -18.04 -19.88 -17.43
N LYS A 321 -18.46 -18.96 -18.31
CA LYS A 321 -19.15 -17.71 -17.93
C LYS A 321 -20.39 -17.94 -17.05
N LYS A 322 -21.21 -18.95 -17.34
CA LYS A 322 -22.43 -19.23 -16.55
C LYS A 322 -22.05 -19.67 -15.13
N GLN A 323 -21.02 -20.51 -15.00
CA GLN A 323 -20.51 -20.95 -13.71
C GLN A 323 -19.89 -19.80 -12.91
N ASP A 324 -19.18 -18.87 -13.55
CA ASP A 324 -18.64 -17.68 -12.88
C ASP A 324 -19.76 -16.76 -12.34
N ILE A 325 -20.82 -16.53 -13.14
CA ILE A 325 -21.97 -15.75 -12.72
C ILE A 325 -22.66 -16.42 -11.53
N PHE A 326 -22.97 -17.72 -11.65
CA PHE A 326 -23.58 -18.49 -10.56
C PHE A 326 -22.71 -18.45 -9.30
N ALA A 327 -21.40 -18.61 -9.43
CA ALA A 327 -20.50 -18.58 -8.29
C ALA A 327 -20.58 -17.23 -7.53
N LEU A 328 -20.65 -16.10 -8.25
CA LEU A 328 -20.79 -14.79 -7.65
C LEU A 328 -22.16 -14.57 -6.98
N GLU A 329 -23.24 -15.05 -7.61
CA GLU A 329 -24.59 -15.02 -7.04
C GLU A 329 -24.67 -15.86 -5.76
N ALA A 330 -24.09 -17.06 -5.78
CA ALA A 330 -24.06 -17.98 -4.65
C ALA A 330 -23.36 -17.38 -3.42
N LEU A 331 -22.34 -16.53 -3.58
CA LEU A 331 -21.68 -15.85 -2.46
C LEU A 331 -22.64 -14.99 -1.61
N PHE A 332 -23.72 -14.51 -2.21
CA PHE A 332 -24.73 -13.67 -1.55
C PHE A 332 -26.09 -14.36 -1.38
N GLY A 333 -26.29 -15.53 -2.00
CA GLY A 333 -27.48 -16.36 -1.85
C GLY A 333 -27.33 -17.46 -0.80
N MET A 334 -26.11 -17.87 -0.46
CA MET A 334 -25.85 -18.96 0.49
C MET A 334 -25.26 -18.41 1.78
N GLU A 335 -25.92 -18.73 2.91
CA GLU A 335 -25.59 -18.22 4.25
C GLU A 335 -24.13 -18.49 4.67
N GLY A 336 -23.54 -19.59 4.19
CA GLY A 336 -22.15 -19.96 4.51
C GLY A 336 -21.07 -18.98 4.02
N PHE A 337 -21.39 -18.06 3.10
CA PHE A 337 -20.41 -17.12 2.51
C PHE A 337 -20.64 -15.66 2.97
N MET A 338 -21.61 -14.96 2.39
CA MET A 338 -22.02 -13.60 2.77
C MET A 338 -20.85 -12.64 3.13
N PRO A 339 -19.85 -12.47 2.23
CA PRO A 339 -18.71 -11.59 2.52
C PRO A 339 -19.15 -10.13 2.53
N ASP A 340 -18.45 -9.29 3.29
CA ASP A 340 -18.73 -7.85 3.34
C ASP A 340 -18.23 -7.12 2.08
N MET A 341 -17.21 -7.69 1.43
CA MET A 341 -16.51 -7.10 0.28
C MET A 341 -16.10 -8.18 -0.73
N LEU A 342 -16.04 -7.78 -2.00
CA LEU A 342 -15.45 -8.58 -3.07
C LEU A 342 -14.27 -7.87 -3.72
N LYS A 343 -13.24 -8.64 -4.06
CA LYS A 343 -12.08 -8.24 -4.84
C LYS A 343 -12.00 -9.14 -6.07
N LEU A 344 -12.50 -8.63 -7.20
CA LEU A 344 -12.59 -9.37 -8.45
C LEU A 344 -11.31 -9.24 -9.28
N TYR A 345 -10.66 -10.36 -9.57
CA TYR A 345 -9.45 -10.43 -10.38
C TYR A 345 -9.62 -11.47 -11.50
N PRO A 346 -9.89 -11.05 -12.75
CA PRO A 346 -9.91 -12.00 -13.86
C PRO A 346 -8.62 -12.83 -13.91
N CYS A 347 -8.76 -14.13 -14.15
CA CYS A 347 -7.61 -15.01 -14.31
C CYS A 347 -6.72 -14.51 -15.46
N MET A 348 -5.42 -14.35 -15.19
CA MET A 348 -4.45 -13.89 -16.18
C MET A 348 -3.42 -14.97 -16.44
N VAL A 349 -3.12 -15.19 -17.71
CA VAL A 349 -2.04 -16.08 -18.14
C VAL A 349 -0.73 -15.30 -18.15
N LEU A 350 0.15 -15.59 -17.19
CA LEU A 350 1.42 -14.87 -17.02
C LEU A 350 2.61 -15.77 -17.39
N LYS A 351 3.54 -15.24 -18.19
CA LYS A 351 4.77 -15.93 -18.58
C LYS A 351 5.51 -16.47 -17.35
N GLY A 352 5.90 -17.75 -17.40
CA GLY A 352 6.62 -18.43 -16.31
C GLY A 352 5.74 -19.06 -15.23
N THR A 353 4.42 -18.88 -15.28
CA THR A 353 3.47 -19.69 -14.49
C THR A 353 3.27 -21.08 -15.10
N ARG A 354 2.72 -22.01 -14.33
CA ARG A 354 2.31 -23.32 -14.90
C ARG A 354 1.11 -23.15 -15.84
N LEU A 355 0.22 -22.21 -15.54
CA LEU A 355 -0.92 -21.88 -16.38
C LEU A 355 -0.50 -21.46 -17.79
N TYR A 356 0.62 -20.76 -17.95
CA TYR A 356 1.16 -20.39 -19.27
C TYR A 356 1.59 -21.59 -20.13
N LYS A 357 1.82 -22.76 -19.52
CA LYS A 357 2.25 -23.98 -20.22
C LYS A 357 1.09 -24.93 -20.56
N LEU A 358 -0.10 -24.67 -20.03
CA LEU A 358 -1.34 -25.38 -20.36
C LEU A 358 -1.94 -24.72 -21.59
#